data_AF-G8SM85-F1
#
_entry.id   AF-G8SM85-F1
#
_cell.length_a   1.000
_cell.length_b   1.000
_cell.length_c   1.000
_cell.angle_alpha   90.00
_cell.angle_beta   90.00
_cell.angle_gamma   90.00
#
_symmetry.space_group_name_H-M   'P 1'
#
loop_
_entity.id
_entity.type
_entity.pdbx_description
1 polymer ?
#
loop_
_entity_poly.entity_id
_entity_poly.type
_entity_poly.pdbx_seq_one_letter_code
_entity_poly.pdbx_strand_id
1 'polypeptide(L)' 'MDALCERGIAGNNHSGGKRGFRVYPPWVITTSRQAINSQGWQLGYFLSVNDGMSLDINRARDLYHLANQAARRQ' A
#
# COMPACT_ATOMS: atom_id res chain seq x y z
N MET A 1 8.95 -0.23 -1.78
CA MET A 1 9.08 -1.63 -1.32
C MET A 1 9.06 -1.72 0.20
N ASP A 2 9.63 -0.73 0.89
CA ASP A 2 9.79 -0.68 2.35
C ASP A 2 8.52 -1.02 3.15
N ALA A 3 7.37 -0.42 2.81
CA ALA A 3 6.11 -0.70 3.49
C ALA A 3 5.69 -2.19 3.46
N LEU A 4 5.98 -2.92 2.37
CA LEU A 4 5.67 -4.35 2.30
C LEU A 4 6.70 -5.19 3.07
N CYS A 5 7.97 -4.78 3.08
CA CYS A 5 9.03 -5.42 3.85
C CYS A 5 8.82 -5.24 5.36
N GLU A 6 8.47 -4.03 5.82
CA GLU A 6 8.14 -3.71 7.22
C GLU A 6 6.98 -4.56 7.75
N ARG A 7 6.06 -4.99 6.88
CA ARG A 7 4.93 -5.87 7.24
C ARG A 7 5.21 -7.35 6.99
N GLY A 8 6.44 -7.71 6.63
CA GLY A 8 6.86 -9.07 6.32
C GLY A 8 6.07 -9.69 5.15
N ILE A 9 5.55 -8.86 4.24
CA ILE A 9 4.80 -9.30 3.05
C ILE A 9 5.79 -9.57 1.92
N ALA A 10 6.64 -8.59 1.61
CA ALA A 10 7.74 -8.78 0.68
C ALA A 10 8.93 -9.40 1.43
N GLY A 11 9.64 -10.31 0.75
CA GLY A 11 10.89 -10.84 1.28
C GLY A 11 11.98 -9.78 1.23
N ASN A 12 12.97 -9.95 2.10
CA ASN A 12 14.24 -9.20 2.07
C ASN A 12 15.39 -10.19 1.83
N ASN A 13 16.63 -9.69 1.71
CA ASN A 13 17.82 -10.51 1.43
C ASN A 13 18.08 -11.67 2.41
N HIS A 14 17.34 -11.76 3.53
CA HIS A 14 17.55 -12.76 4.57
C HIS A 14 16.31 -13.61 4.89
N SER A 15 15.13 -13.29 4.36
CA SER A 15 13.88 -14.01 4.67
C SER A 15 12.86 -13.92 3.54
N GLY A 16 12.24 -15.06 3.23
CA GLY A 16 11.15 -15.13 2.25
C GLY A 16 9.90 -14.41 2.76
N GLY A 17 9.24 -13.67 1.87
CA GLY A 17 7.98 -13.00 2.16
C GLY A 17 6.77 -13.94 2.13
N LYS A 18 5.57 -13.36 2.28
CA LYS A 18 4.31 -14.09 2.09
C LYS A 18 4.11 -14.43 0.62
N ARG A 19 3.46 -15.56 0.35
CA ARG A 19 3.08 -15.98 -1.02
C ARG A 19 1.78 -15.35 -1.53
N GLY A 20 1.10 -14.58 -0.68
CA GLY A 20 -0.13 -13.87 -0.99
C GLY A 20 -0.60 -13.06 0.22
N PHE A 21 -1.32 -11.96 -0.04
CA PHE A 21 -1.93 -11.14 1.00
C PHE A 21 -3.20 -10.46 0.45
N ARG A 22 -4.06 -9.98 1.35
CA ARG A 22 -5.29 -9.27 1.01
C ARG A 22 -5.07 -7.77 1.06
N VAL A 23 -5.73 -7.05 0.14
CA VAL A 23 -5.85 -5.59 0.17
C VAL A 23 -7.29 -5.24 0.55
N TYR A 24 -7.45 -4.35 1.52
CA TYR A 24 -8.72 -3.90 2.05
C TYR A 24 -8.95 -2.43 1.65
N PRO A 25 -9.76 -2.18 0.61
CA PRO A 25 -10.04 -0.83 0.14
C PRO A 25 -10.94 -0.05 1.10
N PRO A 26 -11.03 1.30 0.96
CA PRO A 26 -11.83 2.15 1.85
C PRO A 26 -13.32 1.81 1.88
N TRP A 27 -13.87 1.23 0.80
CA TRP A 27 -15.28 0.84 0.72
C TRP A 27 -15.60 -0.51 1.37
N VAL A 28 -14.60 -1.24 1.87
CA VAL A 28 -14.81 -2.53 2.56
C VAL A 28 -14.83 -2.30 4.07
N ILE A 29 -15.86 -2.81 4.74
CA ILE A 29 -15.91 -2.86 6.20
C ILE A 29 -15.20 -4.13 6.66
N THR A 30 -14.16 -3.99 7.50
CA THR A 30 -13.42 -5.11 8.06
C THR A 30 -13.89 -5.41 9.50
N THR A 31 -14.02 -6.70 9.83
CA THR A 31 -14.56 -7.13 11.14
C THR A 31 -13.53 -7.85 12.01
N SER A 32 -12.50 -8.47 11.41
CA SER A 32 -11.44 -9.14 12.17
C SER A 32 -10.33 -8.18 12.53
N ARG A 33 -9.72 -8.35 13.72
CA ARG A 33 -8.60 -7.51 14.18
C ARG A 33 -7.45 -7.48 13.17
N GLN A 34 -7.15 -8.60 12.53
CA GLN A 34 -6.11 -8.69 11.51
C GLN A 34 -6.46 -7.87 10.25
N ALA A 35 -7.71 -7.93 9.81
CA ALA A 35 -8.18 -7.18 8.64
C ALA A 35 -8.23 -5.67 8.94
N ILE A 36 -8.72 -5.27 10.12
CA ILE A 36 -8.73 -3.86 10.58
C ILE A 36 -7.32 -3.30 10.62
N ASN A 37 -6.38 -4.02 11.25
CA ASN A 37 -4.98 -3.58 11.31
C ASN A 37 -4.35 -3.50 9.91
N SER A 38 -4.72 -4.42 9.00
CA SER A 38 -4.23 -4.41 7.63
C SER A 38 -4.81 -3.24 6.82
N GLN A 39 -6.10 -2.97 6.97
CA GLN A 39 -6.76 -1.85 6.32
C GLN A 39 -6.15 -0.52 6.77
N GLY A 40 -5.90 -0.33 8.06
CA GLY A 40 -5.38 0.92 8.60
C GLY A 40 -4.11 1.43 7.90
N TRP A 41 -3.16 0.55 7.58
CA TRP A 41 -1.97 0.97 6.83
C TRP A 41 -2.20 1.03 5.33
N GLN A 42 -3.06 0.17 4.78
CA GLN A 42 -3.34 0.11 3.35
C GLN A 42 -4.07 1.36 2.84
N LEU A 43 -4.94 1.98 3.66
CA LEU A 43 -5.63 3.22 3.32
C LEU A 43 -4.66 4.34 2.93
N GLY A 44 -3.48 4.37 3.54
CA GLY A 44 -2.40 5.29 3.20
C GLY A 44 -1.81 5.11 1.80
N TYR A 45 -2.22 4.10 1.04
CA TYR A 45 -1.72 3.78 -0.30
C TYR A 45 -2.82 3.77 -1.38
N PHE A 46 -4.07 4.10 -1.03
CA PHE A 46 -5.16 4.20 -2.01
C PHE A 46 -5.16 5.57 -2.71
N LEU A 47 -5.44 5.52 -4.02
CA LEU A 47 -5.75 6.66 -4.87
C LEU A 47 -7.15 6.43 -5.44
N SER A 48 -8.07 7.37 -5.20
CA SER A 48 -9.42 7.28 -5.75
C SER A 48 -9.40 7.70 -7.22
N VAL A 49 -9.84 6.80 -8.11
CA VAL A 49 -10.02 7.08 -9.54
C VAL A 49 -11.49 6.82 -9.84
N ASN A 50 -12.31 7.86 -9.72
CA ASN A 50 -13.75 7.77 -9.96
C ASN A 50 -14.08 8.43 -11.30
N ASP A 51 -14.91 7.78 -12.09
CA ASP A 51 -15.38 8.34 -13.36
C ASP A 51 -16.12 9.66 -13.10
N GLY A 52 -15.74 10.71 -13.84
CA GLY A 52 -16.34 12.04 -13.72
C GLY A 52 -15.80 12.94 -12.60
N MET A 53 -14.86 12.46 -11.78
CA MET A 53 -14.20 13.27 -10.74
C MET A 53 -12.77 13.63 -11.16
N SER A 54 -12.30 14.82 -10.79
CA SER A 54 -10.91 15.19 -10.98
C SER A 54 -10.00 14.30 -10.12
N LEU A 55 -8.97 13.70 -10.73
CA LEU A 55 -7.94 12.96 -10.02
C LEU A 55 -7.13 13.88 -9.10
N ASP A 56 -6.90 13.46 -7.86
CA ASP A 56 -5.95 14.14 -6.98
C ASP A 56 -4.50 13.88 -7.44
N ILE A 57 -4.00 14.80 -8.26
CA ILE A 57 -2.65 14.72 -8.83
C ILE A 57 -1.57 14.84 -7.75
N ASN A 58 -1.80 15.59 -6.68
CA ASN A 58 -0.82 15.73 -5.61
C ASN A 58 -0.69 14.39 -4.87
N ARG A 59 -1.81 13.76 -4.56
CA ARG A 59 -1.83 12.42 -3.97
C ARG A 59 -1.15 11.38 -4.87
N ALA A 60 -1.40 11.42 -6.17
CA ALA A 60 -0.73 10.55 -7.12
C ALA A 60 0.80 10.76 -7.11
N ARG A 61 1.25 12.02 -7.12
CA ARG A 61 2.68 12.35 -7.00
C ARG A 61 3.25 11.81 -5.71
N ASP A 62 2.60 12.00 -4.57
CA ASP A 62 3.09 11.49 -3.29
C ASP A 62 3.29 9.96 -3.35
N LEU A 63 2.28 9.22 -3.80
CA LEU A 63 2.32 7.75 -3.87
C LEU A 63 3.39 7.22 -4.82
N TYR A 64 3.56 7.82 -6.00
CA TYR A 64 4.44 7.29 -7.05
C TYR A 64 5.83 7.94 -7.10
N HIS A 65 6.02 9.17 -6.62
CA HIS A 65 7.36 9.76 -6.47
C HIS A 65 8.10 9.25 -5.24
N LEU A 66 7.41 8.92 -4.13
CA LEU A 66 8.02 8.17 -3.01
C LEU A 66 8.61 6.83 -3.49
N ALA A 67 7.90 6.12 -4.37
CA ALA A 67 8.37 4.87 -4.95
C ALA A 67 9.63 5.04 -5.83
N ASN A 68 9.71 6.15 -6.59
CA ASN A 68 10.84 6.44 -7.48
C ASN A 68 12.10 6.93 -6.75
N GLN A 69 12.00 7.50 -5.55
CA GLN A 69 13.16 7.88 -4.75
C GLN A 69 13.78 6.66 -4.03
N ALA A 70 12.96 5.72 -3.57
CA ALA A 70 13.43 4.47 -2.96
C ALA A 70 14.14 3.55 -3.98
N ALA A 71 13.70 3.55 -5.24
CA ALA A 71 14.32 2.77 -6.31
C ALA A 71 15.69 3.31 -6.79
N ARG A 72 16.05 4.56 -6.44
CA ARG A 72 17.30 5.21 -6.86
C ARG A 72 18.43 5.15 -5.83
N ARG A 73 18.21 4.53 -4.67
CA ARG A 73 19.22 4.39 -3.59
C ARG A 73 19.88 3.00 -3.58
N GLN A 74 19.83 2.26 -4.69
CA GLN A 74 20.51 0.98 -4.89
C GLN A 74 21.48 1.10 -6.07
#